data_AF-A0A813LWK6-F1
#
_entry.id   AF-A0A813LWK6-F1
#
_cell.length_a   1.000
_cell.length_b   1.000
_cell.length_c   1.000
_cell.angle_alpha   90.00
_cell.angle_beta   90.00
_cell.angle_gamma   90.00
#
_symmetry.space_group_name_H-M   'P 1'
#
loop_
_entity.id
_entity.type
_entity.pdbx_description
1 polymer ?
#
loop_
_entity_poly.entity_id
_entity_poly.type
_entity_poly.pdbx_seq_one_letter_code
_entity_poly.pdbx_strand_id
1 'polypeptide(L)'
;RDAPLMSGGLLALTRRWWEETGGYDDKMVAWGGENIDQSLRSWLCGGRIEVAEGAYVAHMWRDASNPKTLLKYPIPTADVMRNKARAATAWFDQFVEKVMTFPEYEMFTKFKQPLGDMSSFA
;
A
#
# COMPACT_ATOMS: atom_id res chain seq x y z
N ARG A 1 3.59 -19.70 -7.10
CA ARG A 1 2.33 -19.16 -7.67
C ARG A 1 2.37 -17.63 -7.64
N ASP A 2 1.93 -16.95 -8.69
CA ASP A 2 1.97 -15.48 -8.73
C ASP A 2 0.87 -14.87 -7.88
N ALA A 3 1.21 -13.75 -7.22
CA ALA A 3 0.27 -12.95 -6.43
C ALA A 3 0.21 -11.53 -7.02
N PRO A 4 -0.98 -11.01 -7.37
CA PRO A 4 -1.10 -9.66 -7.90
C PRO A 4 -0.76 -8.60 -6.84
N LEU A 5 -1.05 -8.90 -5.57
CA LEU A 5 -0.74 -8.02 -4.43
C LEU A 5 -0.06 -8.81 -3.32
N MET A 6 0.95 -8.19 -2.70
CA MET A 6 1.54 -8.67 -1.46
C MET A 6 0.69 -8.25 -0.25
N SER A 7 0.74 -9.06 0.81
CA SER A 7 0.08 -8.73 2.09
C SER A 7 0.76 -7.55 2.83
N GLY A 8 2.01 -7.22 2.47
CA GLY A 8 2.81 -6.15 3.09
C GLY A 8 3.55 -6.59 4.35
N GLY A 9 2.85 -7.19 5.32
CA GLY A 9 3.44 -7.50 6.64
C GLY A 9 4.38 -8.69 6.70
N LEU A 10 4.24 -9.66 5.79
CA LEU A 10 5.03 -10.90 5.76
C LEU A 10 5.51 -11.12 4.33
N LEU A 11 6.78 -10.84 4.07
CA LEU A 11 7.41 -10.99 2.76
C LEU A 11 8.93 -11.13 2.90
N ALA A 12 9.58 -11.54 1.82
CA ALA A 12 11.02 -11.49 1.67
C ALA A 12 11.37 -10.84 0.33
N LEU A 13 12.36 -9.94 0.34
CA LEU A 13 12.91 -9.30 -0.85
C LEU A 13 14.41 -9.12 -0.67
N THR A 14 15.15 -9.00 -1.77
CA THR A 14 16.59 -8.76 -1.69
C THR A 14 16.87 -7.31 -1.32
N ARG A 15 17.91 -7.06 -0.52
CA ARG A 15 18.36 -5.70 -0.22
C ARG A 15 18.65 -4.89 -1.49
N ARG A 16 19.21 -5.54 -2.51
CA ARG A 16 19.45 -4.93 -3.81
C ARG A 16 18.16 -4.40 -4.44
N TRP A 17 17.11 -5.22 -4.51
CA TRP A 17 15.81 -4.80 -5.04
C TRP A 17 15.21 -3.63 -4.25
N TRP A 18 15.34 -3.66 -2.92
CA TRP A 18 14.89 -2.56 -2.06
C TRP A 18 15.55 -1.23 -2.41
N GLU A 19 16.88 -1.25 -2.58
CA GLU A 19 17.66 -0.05 -2.88
C GLU A 19 17.41 0.43 -4.31
N GLU A 20 17.37 -0.48 -5.29
CA GLU A 20 17.15 -0.14 -6.71
C GLU A 20 15.75 0.40 -6.99
N THR A 21 14.73 -0.08 -6.26
CA THR A 21 13.35 0.40 -6.43
C THR A 21 13.01 1.59 -5.55
N GLY A 22 13.91 2.05 -4.66
CA GLY A 22 13.71 3.23 -3.82
C GLY A 22 12.88 2.97 -2.55
N GLY A 23 12.73 1.73 -2.11
CA GLY A 23 12.03 1.37 -0.85
C GLY A 23 10.56 1.85 -0.80
N TYR A 24 10.04 2.15 0.39
CA TYR A 24 8.69 2.75 0.51
C TYR A 24 8.68 4.23 0.10
N ASP A 25 7.51 4.69 -0.37
CA ASP A 25 7.20 6.12 -0.50
C ASP A 25 7.33 6.81 0.87
N ASP A 26 8.33 7.70 0.99
CA ASP A 26 8.68 8.39 2.23
C ASP A 26 7.65 9.42 2.68
N LYS A 27 6.66 9.74 1.82
CA LYS A 27 5.53 10.62 2.16
C LYS A 27 4.30 9.83 2.60
N MET A 28 4.29 8.50 2.52
CA MET A 28 3.24 7.72 3.16
C MET A 28 3.37 7.82 4.68
N VAL A 29 2.25 8.02 5.36
CA VAL A 29 2.24 8.25 6.82
C VAL A 29 1.52 7.10 7.51
N ALA A 30 2.06 6.68 8.65
CA ALA A 30 1.52 5.62 9.49
C ALA A 30 1.38 4.26 8.78
N TRP A 31 0.17 3.87 8.39
CA TRP A 31 -0.13 2.53 7.88
C TRP A 31 -1.13 2.58 6.73
N GLY A 32 -1.02 1.60 5.83
CA GLY A 32 -2.00 1.31 4.79
C GLY A 32 -1.61 1.92 3.45
N GLY A 33 -1.76 1.14 2.38
CA GLY A 33 -1.45 1.56 1.00
C GLY A 33 -0.03 1.20 0.55
N GLU A 34 0.91 1.02 1.47
CA GLU A 34 2.31 0.71 1.17
C GLU A 34 2.46 -0.64 0.46
N ASN A 35 1.63 -1.61 0.81
CA ASN A 35 1.61 -2.91 0.17
C ASN A 35 1.05 -2.85 -1.26
N ILE A 36 0.16 -1.90 -1.55
CA ILE A 36 -0.38 -1.65 -2.90
C ILE A 36 0.71 -0.99 -3.75
N ASP A 37 1.34 0.08 -3.24
CA ASP A 37 2.45 0.77 -3.90
C ASP A 37 3.59 -0.19 -4.28
N GLN A 38 4.10 -0.96 -3.31
CA GLN A 38 5.18 -1.92 -3.58
C GLN A 38 4.77 -3.02 -4.54
N SER A 39 3.51 -3.45 -4.52
CA SER A 39 3.06 -4.49 -5.44
C SER A 39 3.02 -4.00 -6.88
N LEU A 40 2.42 -2.82 -7.08
CA LEU A 40 2.32 -2.23 -8.41
C LEU A 40 3.71 -1.88 -8.94
N ARG A 41 4.56 -1.25 -8.12
CA ARG A 41 5.97 -1.00 -8.46
C ARG A 41 6.69 -2.28 -8.85
N SER A 42 6.49 -3.37 -8.10
CA SER A 42 7.15 -4.64 -8.40
C SER A 42 6.78 -5.16 -9.77
N TRP A 43 5.50 -5.15 -10.13
CA TRP A 43 5.04 -5.64 -11.43
C TRP A 43 5.39 -4.69 -12.59
N LEU A 44 5.24 -3.39 -12.39
CA LEU A 44 5.44 -2.38 -13.44
C LEU A 44 6.92 -2.10 -13.73
N CYS A 45 7.81 -2.37 -12.76
CA CYS A 45 9.26 -2.18 -12.91
C CYS A 45 10.02 -3.49 -13.22
N GLY A 46 9.33 -4.55 -13.67
CA GLY A 46 9.97 -5.78 -14.16
C GLY A 46 10.30 -6.83 -13.09
N GLY A 47 9.82 -6.64 -11.86
CA GLY A 47 9.86 -7.65 -10.80
C GLY A 47 8.67 -8.62 -10.86
N ARG A 48 8.57 -9.48 -9.85
CA ARG A 48 7.51 -10.47 -9.71
C ARG A 48 7.20 -10.69 -8.25
N ILE A 49 5.94 -10.98 -7.94
CA ILE A 49 5.50 -11.31 -6.58
C ILE A 49 4.97 -12.73 -6.60
N GLU A 50 5.55 -13.58 -5.75
CA GLU A 50 5.24 -15.00 -5.69
C GLU A 50 4.92 -15.42 -4.26
N VAL A 51 3.96 -16.34 -4.14
CA VAL A 51 3.78 -17.12 -2.91
C VAL A 51 4.86 -18.21 -2.91
N ALA A 52 5.72 -18.17 -1.90
CA ALA A 52 6.75 -19.17 -1.67
C ALA A 52 6.11 -20.48 -1.16
N GLU A 53 6.09 -21.50 -2.02
CA GLU A 53 5.60 -22.83 -1.65
C GLU A 53 6.49 -23.41 -0.54
N GLY A 54 5.86 -23.95 0.52
CA GLY A 54 6.59 -24.53 1.66
C GLY A 54 7.01 -23.54 2.76
N ALA A 55 6.81 -22.23 2.56
CA ALA A 55 7.04 -21.22 3.58
C ALA A 55 5.73 -20.88 4.31
N TYR A 56 5.60 -21.31 5.57
CA TYR A 56 4.40 -21.06 6.38
C TYR A 56 4.72 -20.14 7.55
N VAL A 57 3.98 -19.04 7.65
CA VAL A 57 4.06 -18.10 8.79
C VAL A 57 2.66 -17.86 9.31
N ALA A 58 2.44 -18.15 10.60
CA ALA A 58 1.15 -17.89 11.25
C ALA A 58 1.04 -16.41 11.62
N HIS A 59 -0.06 -15.76 11.23
CA HIS A 59 -0.41 -14.41 11.65
C HIS A 59 -1.69 -14.46 12.49
N MET A 60 -1.64 -13.95 13.72
CA MET A 60 -2.81 -13.85 14.59
C MET A 60 -3.65 -12.64 14.17
N TRP A 61 -4.84 -12.89 13.65
CA TRP A 61 -5.78 -11.83 13.29
C TRP A 61 -6.29 -11.12 14.54
N ARG A 62 -6.60 -9.83 14.37
CA ARG A 62 -7.23 -9.03 15.42
C ARG A 62 -8.70 -9.41 15.53
N ASP A 63 -9.12 -9.70 16.75
CA ASP A 63 -10.51 -9.85 17.12
C ASP A 63 -10.90 -8.72 18.06
N ALA A 64 -11.92 -7.95 17.67
CA ALA A 64 -12.43 -6.82 18.44
C ALA A 64 -13.14 -7.24 19.73
N SER A 65 -13.58 -8.50 19.82
CA SER A 65 -14.21 -9.07 21.01
C SER A 65 -13.19 -9.63 22.02
N ASN A 66 -11.92 -9.78 21.62
CA ASN A 66 -10.88 -10.36 22.45
C ASN A 66 -9.87 -9.30 22.93
N PRO A 67 -9.82 -9.00 24.25
CA PRO A 67 -8.92 -7.98 24.81
C PRO A 67 -7.42 -8.22 24.52
N LYS A 68 -7.01 -9.46 24.25
CA LYS A 68 -5.61 -9.82 23.96
C LYS A 68 -5.18 -9.40 22.56
N THR A 69 -6.10 -9.38 21.60
CA THR A 69 -5.83 -9.08 20.19
C THR A 69 -6.43 -7.75 19.72
N LEU A 70 -7.14 -7.07 20.62
CA LEU A 70 -7.74 -5.77 20.35
C LEU A 70 -6.67 -4.77 19.90
N LEU A 71 -7.03 -3.94 18.93
CA LEU A 71 -6.21 -2.82 18.46
C LEU A 71 -6.00 -1.81 19.60
N LYS A 72 -4.73 -1.50 19.92
CA LYS A 72 -4.36 -0.58 21.02
C LYS A 72 -3.86 0.79 20.56
N TYR A 73 -4.05 1.13 19.29
CA TYR A 73 -3.58 2.39 18.71
C TYR A 73 -4.59 2.88 17.67
N PRO A 74 -4.73 4.21 17.48
CA PRO A 74 -5.63 4.74 16.47
C PRO A 74 -5.14 4.42 15.07
N ILE A 75 -6.06 4.11 14.15
CA ILE A 75 -5.77 4.05 12.72
C ILE A 75 -6.29 5.35 12.10
N PRO A 76 -5.42 6.26 11.66
CA PRO A 76 -5.86 7.50 11.03
C PRO A 76 -6.38 7.20 9.62
N THR A 77 -7.70 6.99 9.49
CA THR A 77 -8.35 6.62 8.22
C THR A 77 -8.03 7.59 7.09
N ALA A 78 -7.91 8.89 7.37
CA ALA A 78 -7.54 9.90 6.38
C ALA A 78 -6.13 9.65 5.80
N ASP A 79 -5.16 9.26 6.64
CA ASP A 79 -3.81 8.93 6.19
C ASP A 79 -3.80 7.63 5.37
N VAL A 80 -4.57 6.61 5.80
CA VAL A 80 -4.75 5.37 5.03
C VAL A 80 -5.28 5.67 3.63
N MET A 81 -6.30 6.53 3.53
CA MET A 81 -6.89 6.90 2.24
C MET A 81 -5.94 7.76 1.42
N ARG A 82 -5.19 8.67 2.03
CA ARG A 82 -4.14 9.45 1.37
C ARG A 82 -3.05 8.55 0.79
N ASN A 83 -2.54 7.60 1.55
CA ASN A 83 -1.52 6.68 1.09
C ASN A 83 -2.02 5.82 -0.10
N LYS A 84 -3.26 5.30 -0.02
CA LYS A 84 -3.88 4.58 -1.14
C LYS A 84 -4.05 5.46 -2.38
N ALA A 85 -4.46 6.72 -2.19
CA ALA A 85 -4.60 7.68 -3.27
C ALA A 85 -3.24 8.00 -3.92
N ARG A 86 -2.17 8.15 -3.13
CA ARG A 86 -0.80 8.31 -3.64
C ARG A 86 -0.39 7.12 -4.50
N ALA A 87 -0.57 5.89 -4.00
CA ALA A 87 -0.27 4.67 -4.77
C ALA A 87 -1.08 4.60 -6.07
N ALA A 88 -2.38 4.94 -6.03
CA ALA A 88 -3.21 4.96 -7.21
C ALA A 88 -2.75 6.01 -8.23
N THR A 89 -2.46 7.23 -7.78
CA THR A 89 -1.98 8.30 -8.65
C THR A 89 -0.62 7.99 -9.27
N ALA A 90 0.26 7.28 -8.54
CA ALA A 90 1.58 6.90 -9.06
C ALA A 90 1.52 5.80 -10.12
N TRP A 91 0.63 4.81 -9.97
CA TRP A 91 0.75 3.55 -10.71
C TRP A 91 -0.44 3.16 -11.59
N PHE A 92 -1.59 3.84 -11.48
CA PHE A 92 -2.78 3.49 -12.25
C PHE A 92 -2.99 4.32 -13.52
N ASP A 93 -2.13 5.28 -13.83
CA ASP A 93 -2.29 6.15 -15.00
C ASP A 93 -3.73 6.67 -15.12
N GLN A 94 -4.34 6.55 -16.31
CA GLN A 94 -5.74 6.89 -16.60
C GLN A 94 -6.78 6.17 -15.72
N PHE A 95 -6.45 4.99 -15.16
CA PHE A 95 -7.37 4.27 -14.26
C PHE A 95 -7.51 4.96 -12.90
N VAL A 96 -6.65 5.93 -12.57
CA VAL A 96 -6.83 6.77 -11.38
C VAL A 96 -8.20 7.47 -11.39
N GLU A 97 -8.72 7.84 -12.56
CA GLU A 97 -10.03 8.48 -12.68
C GLU A 97 -11.13 7.60 -12.08
N LYS A 98 -11.06 6.28 -12.32
CA LYS A 98 -12.01 5.33 -11.74
C LYS A 98 -11.86 5.25 -10.23
N VAL A 99 -10.63 5.23 -9.71
CA VAL A 99 -10.36 5.21 -8.25
C VAL A 99 -10.98 6.44 -7.59
N MET A 100 -10.86 7.59 -8.22
CA MET A 100 -11.38 8.86 -7.71
C MET A 100 -12.92 8.95 -7.73
N THR A 101 -13.63 8.00 -8.36
CA THR A 101 -15.11 7.93 -8.29
C THR A 101 -15.64 7.30 -7.01
N PHE A 102 -14.81 6.61 -6.22
CA PHE A 102 -15.27 5.96 -5.00
C PHE A 102 -15.45 6.99 -3.86
N PRO A 103 -16.52 6.87 -3.04
CA PRO A 103 -16.84 7.83 -1.97
C PRO A 103 -15.70 8.09 -0.98
N GLU A 104 -14.86 7.08 -0.73
CA GLU A 104 -13.74 7.15 0.19
C GLU A 104 -12.65 8.15 -0.25
N TYR A 105 -12.65 8.59 -1.52
CA TYR A 105 -11.71 9.56 -2.07
C TYR A 105 -12.31 10.96 -2.27
N GLU A 106 -13.54 11.22 -1.80
CA GLU A 106 -14.18 12.56 -1.91
C GLU A 106 -13.33 13.68 -1.30
N MET A 107 -12.54 13.38 -0.25
CA MET A 107 -11.60 14.33 0.36
C MET A 107 -10.59 14.92 -0.65
N PHE A 108 -10.21 14.16 -1.68
CA PHE A 108 -9.26 14.60 -2.71
C PHE A 108 -9.97 15.23 -3.90
N THR A 109 -11.16 14.74 -4.27
CA THR A 109 -11.86 15.21 -5.47
C THR A 109 -12.70 16.45 -5.21
N LYS A 110 -13.52 16.44 -4.15
CA LYS A 110 -14.48 17.49 -3.78
C LYS A 110 -13.83 18.54 -2.88
N PHE A 111 -13.10 18.09 -1.87
CA PHE A 111 -12.47 18.98 -0.88
C PHE A 111 -11.04 19.38 -1.25
N LYS A 112 -10.52 18.88 -2.38
CA LYS A 112 -9.22 19.25 -2.96
C LYS A 112 -8.05 19.15 -1.96
N GLN A 113 -8.12 18.20 -1.03
CA GLN A 113 -6.99 17.97 -0.13
C GLN A 113 -5.77 17.50 -0.95
N PRO A 114 -4.56 18.00 -0.65
CA PRO A 114 -3.37 17.63 -1.39
C PRO A 114 -2.89 16.23 -1.03
N LEU A 115 -2.37 15.49 -2.01
CA LEU A 115 -1.67 14.21 -1.78
C LEU A 115 -0.24 14.42 -1.22
N GLY A 116 0.26 15.66 -1.26
CA GLY A 116 1.64 16.02 -0.99
C GLY A 116 2.48 15.97 -2.27
N ASP A 117 3.79 16.05 -2.12
CA ASP A 117 4.74 15.94 -3.23
C ASP A 117 4.70 14.52 -3.85
N MET A 118 4.55 14.45 -5.17
CA MET A 118 4.48 13.21 -5.96
C MET A 118 5.67 13.09 -6.94
N SER A 119 6.63 14.01 -6.89
CA SER A 119 7.77 14.06 -7.83
C SER A 119 8.68 12.83 -7.77
N SER A 120 8.63 12.07 -6.68
CA SER A 120 9.38 10.81 -6.51
C SER A 120 8.90 9.66 -7.40
N PHE A 121 7.74 9.79 -8.06
CA PHE A 121 7.16 8.77 -8.92
C PHE A 121 7.31 9.09 -10.43
N ALA A 122 8.00 10.19 -10.77
CA ALA A 122 8.20 10.65 -12.14
C ALA A 122 9.44 10.02 -12.81
#